data_AF-U9UIL6-F1
#
_entry.id   AF-U9UIL6-F1
#
_cell.length_a   1.000
_cell.length_b   1.000
_cell.length_c   1.000
_cell.angle_alpha   90.00
_cell.angle_beta   90.00
_cell.angle_gamma   90.00
#
_symmetry.space_group_name_H-M   'P 1'
#
loop_
_entity.id
_entity.type
_entity.pdbx_description
1 polymer ?
#
loop_
_entity_poly.entity_id
_entity_poly.type
_entity_poly.pdbx_seq_one_letter_code
_entity_poly.pdbx_strand_id
1 'polypeptide(L)'
;MVVIFYYSGIYLLTVEIKQMLKYRSKYFTLFNIFDSCSIILGMIVFSLILANTFIKINGIDDESIIFATSVTALILWIEMLLCLRLFSGIAINIYIFGSILEKVLPFFTFMFVLIVGFGHSMFILFGFPSIVDLHPSASNLTGGTPDNPFDTPLDAILSTYNWSTINLGDYNYWPLKLFAFIASIILVLILLNMIIALMNDTFNNAKEDGKFGLLGLKLDCLIIESFVALKNMFILNYKVFILKREMFFNKLLMRNLPRFIRD
;
A
#
# COMPACT_ATOMS: atom_id res chain seq x y z
N MET A 1 29.30 7.29 0.38
CA MET A 1 27.82 7.34 0.21
C MET A 1 27.24 5.95 0.01
N VAL A 2 27.58 5.24 -1.08
CA VAL A 2 27.20 3.82 -1.29
C VAL A 2 27.56 2.94 -0.08
N VAL A 3 28.81 3.03 0.38
CA VAL A 3 29.31 2.28 1.57
C VAL A 3 28.48 2.56 2.83
N ILE A 4 28.06 3.80 3.03
CA ILE A 4 27.28 4.25 4.19
C ILE A 4 25.87 3.65 4.15
N PHE A 5 25.26 3.61 2.96
CA PHE A 5 23.95 2.98 2.75
C PHE A 5 23.98 1.49 3.07
N TYR A 6 24.89 0.73 2.46
CA TYR A 6 25.01 -0.72 2.71
C TYR A 6 25.36 -1.03 4.17
N TYR A 7 26.26 -0.25 4.78
CA TYR A 7 26.59 -0.41 6.20
C TYR A 7 25.34 -0.27 7.08
N SER A 8 24.49 0.73 6.81
CA SER A 8 23.26 0.92 7.58
C SER A 8 22.21 -0.17 7.36
N GLY A 9 22.04 -0.62 6.11
CA GLY A 9 21.09 -1.69 5.79
C GLY A 9 21.49 -3.02 6.44
N ILE A 10 22.78 -3.38 6.37
CA ILE A 10 23.31 -4.59 7.02
C ILE A 10 23.19 -4.49 8.55
N TYR A 11 23.49 -3.32 9.12
CA TYR A 11 23.33 -3.09 10.57
C TYR A 11 21.88 -3.32 11.02
N LEU A 12 20.91 -2.74 10.30
CA LEU A 12 19.48 -2.96 10.57
C LEU A 12 19.07 -4.42 10.45
N LEU A 13 19.46 -5.06 9.36
CA LEU A 13 19.11 -6.45 9.08
C LEU A 13 19.66 -7.36 10.20
N THR A 14 20.85 -7.06 10.70
CA THR A 14 21.42 -7.75 11.87
C THR A 14 20.60 -7.55 13.14
N VAL A 15 20.05 -6.36 13.36
CA VAL A 15 19.14 -6.07 14.49
C VAL A 15 17.85 -6.87 14.34
N GLU A 16 17.24 -6.87 13.16
CA GLU A 16 16.01 -7.62 12.88
C GLU A 16 16.20 -9.13 13.02
N ILE A 17 17.31 -9.68 12.53
CA ILE A 17 17.64 -11.11 12.73
C ILE A 17 17.76 -11.47 14.22
N LYS A 18 18.41 -10.61 15.01
CA LYS A 18 18.50 -10.84 16.47
C LYS A 18 17.14 -10.80 17.14
N GLN A 19 16.25 -9.91 16.71
CA GLN A 19 14.87 -9.85 17.20
C GLN A 19 14.06 -11.09 16.80
N MET A 20 14.15 -11.52 15.54
CA MET A 20 13.54 -12.76 15.03
C MET A 20 13.97 -13.97 15.85
N LEU A 21 15.28 -14.13 16.09
CA LEU A 21 15.83 -15.25 16.86
C LEU A 21 15.35 -15.24 18.32
N LYS A 22 15.26 -14.06 18.94
CA LYS A 22 14.85 -13.90 20.33
C LYS A 22 13.35 -14.17 20.53
N TYR A 23 12.50 -13.64 19.67
CA TYR A 23 11.04 -13.67 19.84
C TYR A 23 10.34 -14.77 19.04
N ARG A 24 11.04 -15.43 18.09
CA ARG A 24 10.56 -16.54 17.25
C ARG A 24 9.15 -16.27 16.69
N SER A 25 8.13 -17.05 17.10
CA SER A 25 6.76 -16.90 16.59
C SER A 25 6.09 -15.58 16.99
N LYS A 26 6.47 -14.99 18.12
CA LYS A 26 5.91 -13.70 18.57
C LYS A 26 6.49 -12.50 17.80
N TYR A 27 7.51 -12.74 16.96
CA TYR A 27 8.08 -11.70 16.11
C TYR A 27 7.18 -11.33 14.94
N PHE A 28 6.40 -12.28 14.39
CA PHE A 28 5.56 -12.13 13.19
C PHE A 28 4.34 -11.24 13.44
N THR A 29 4.59 -10.00 13.86
CA THR A 29 3.64 -8.91 13.92
C THR A 29 3.70 -8.15 12.61
N LEU A 30 2.59 -7.50 12.24
CA LEU A 30 2.47 -6.75 10.98
C LEU A 30 3.61 -5.74 10.80
N PHE A 31 3.96 -5.03 11.87
CA PHE A 31 4.99 -4.01 11.84
C PHE A 31 6.40 -4.57 11.64
N ASN A 32 6.77 -5.64 12.35
CA ASN A 32 8.11 -6.21 12.24
C ASN A 32 8.35 -6.86 10.87
N ILE A 33 7.31 -7.49 10.31
CA ILE A 33 7.35 -8.03 8.95
C ILE A 33 7.57 -6.89 7.95
N PHE A 34 6.83 -5.79 8.11
CA PHE A 34 6.95 -4.63 7.24
C PHE A 34 8.35 -3.99 7.30
N ASP A 35 8.89 -3.77 8.51
CA ASP A 35 10.23 -3.20 8.71
C ASP A 35 11.32 -4.08 8.07
N SER A 36 11.23 -5.40 8.22
CA SER A 36 12.17 -6.32 7.55
C SER A 36 12.06 -6.27 6.02
N CYS A 37 10.84 -6.25 5.48
CA CYS A 37 10.61 -6.20 4.05
C CYS A 37 11.13 -4.90 3.42
N SER A 38 10.94 -3.75 4.08
CA SER A 38 11.39 -2.45 3.56
C SER A 38 12.91 -2.36 3.48
N ILE A 39 13.64 -2.90 4.48
CA ILE A 39 15.10 -2.96 4.48
C ILE A 39 15.62 -3.81 3.31
N ILE A 40 15.04 -5.00 3.14
CA ILE A 40 15.46 -5.95 2.09
C ILE A 40 15.18 -5.36 0.71
N LEU A 41 13.96 -4.84 0.48
CA LEU A 41 13.59 -4.22 -0.79
C LEU A 41 14.47 -3.01 -1.12
N GLY A 42 14.69 -2.12 -0.16
CA GLY A 42 15.56 -0.96 -0.34
C GLY A 42 16.99 -1.33 -0.74
N MET A 43 17.53 -2.39 -0.14
CA MET A 43 18.88 -2.89 -0.45
C MET A 43 18.94 -3.53 -1.84
N ILE A 44 17.92 -4.30 -2.24
CA ILE A 44 17.83 -4.93 -3.57
C ILE A 44 17.75 -3.86 -4.65
N VAL A 45 16.82 -2.92 -4.53
CA VAL A 45 16.59 -1.90 -5.58
C VAL A 45 17.76 -0.93 -5.69
N PHE A 46 18.40 -0.55 -4.57
CA PHE A 46 19.62 0.24 -4.63
C PHE A 46 20.78 -0.52 -5.32
N SER A 47 20.87 -1.84 -5.10
CA SER A 47 21.85 -2.69 -5.79
C SER A 47 21.59 -2.77 -7.30
N LEU A 48 20.32 -2.88 -7.71
CA LEU A 48 19.92 -2.87 -9.12
C LEU A 48 20.29 -1.56 -9.82
N ILE A 49 20.00 -0.41 -9.20
CA ILE A 49 20.39 0.90 -9.72
C ILE A 49 21.91 0.97 -9.90
N LEU A 50 22.66 0.55 -8.88
CA LEU A 50 24.12 0.61 -8.92
C LEU A 50 24.68 -0.28 -10.03
N ALA A 51 24.21 -1.52 -10.13
CA ALA A 51 24.65 -2.45 -11.15
C ALA A 51 24.32 -1.95 -12.56
N ASN A 52 23.14 -1.36 -12.78
CA ASN A 52 22.79 -0.76 -14.06
C ASN A 52 23.71 0.43 -14.41
N THR A 53 24.04 1.28 -13.44
CA THR A 53 24.94 2.43 -13.69
C THR A 53 26.39 2.05 -14.01
N PHE A 54 26.92 0.95 -13.47
CA PHE A 54 28.32 0.56 -13.65
C PHE A 54 28.55 -0.48 -14.75
N ILE A 55 27.63 -1.43 -14.91
CA ILE A 55 27.83 -2.61 -15.76
C ILE A 55 26.85 -2.61 -16.94
N LYS A 56 25.79 -1.79 -16.92
CA LYS A 56 24.65 -1.81 -17.85
C LYS A 56 24.19 -3.24 -18.13
N ILE A 57 23.37 -3.77 -17.24
CA ILE A 57 22.94 -5.17 -17.31
C ILE A 57 21.99 -5.32 -18.51
N ASN A 58 22.47 -5.96 -19.58
CA ASN A 58 21.63 -6.36 -20.71
C ASN A 58 20.51 -7.28 -20.21
N GLY A 59 19.27 -6.81 -20.24
CA GLY A 59 18.08 -7.58 -19.86
C GLY A 59 17.23 -6.98 -18.73
N ILE A 60 17.67 -5.89 -18.10
CA ILE A 60 16.82 -5.09 -17.22
C ILE A 60 16.48 -3.80 -17.95
N ASP A 61 15.20 -3.61 -18.23
CA ASP A 61 14.64 -2.39 -18.78
C ASP A 61 14.69 -1.25 -17.75
N ASP A 62 15.08 -0.07 -18.21
CA ASP A 62 15.13 1.13 -17.37
C ASP A 62 13.73 1.47 -16.80
N GLU A 63 12.66 1.11 -17.50
CA GLU A 63 11.27 1.23 -17.06
C GLU A 63 10.99 0.42 -15.79
N SER A 64 11.33 -0.88 -15.76
CA SER A 64 11.18 -1.71 -14.55
C SER A 64 12.02 -1.21 -13.38
N ILE A 65 13.21 -0.66 -13.61
CA ILE A 65 14.01 -0.05 -12.53
C ILE A 65 13.28 1.18 -11.99
N ILE A 66 12.79 2.06 -12.85
CA ILE A 66 12.04 3.25 -12.44
C ILE A 66 10.78 2.84 -11.66
N PHE A 67 10.01 1.86 -12.15
CA PHE A 67 8.86 1.31 -11.44
C PHE A 67 9.22 0.72 -10.08
N ALA A 68 10.26 -0.12 -10.01
CA ALA A 68 10.72 -0.69 -8.74
C ALA A 68 11.19 0.39 -7.75
N THR A 69 11.84 1.44 -8.24
CA THR A 69 12.28 2.57 -7.40
C THR A 69 11.11 3.40 -6.87
N SER A 70 10.06 3.62 -7.66
CA SER A 70 8.87 4.37 -7.21
C SER A 70 8.11 3.60 -6.14
N VAL A 71 7.91 2.30 -6.33
CA VAL A 71 7.30 1.39 -5.34
C VAL A 71 8.12 1.35 -4.05
N THR A 72 9.44 1.18 -4.17
CA THR A 72 10.33 1.13 -3.01
C THR A 72 10.35 2.46 -2.24
N ALA A 73 10.35 3.59 -2.95
CA ALA A 73 10.26 4.90 -2.32
C ALA A 73 8.97 5.03 -1.51
N LEU A 74 7.82 4.62 -2.05
CA LEU A 74 6.54 4.64 -1.33
C LEU A 74 6.60 3.76 -0.07
N ILE A 75 7.16 2.55 -0.16
CA ILE A 75 7.32 1.64 0.99
C ILE A 75 8.17 2.30 2.08
N LEU A 76 9.28 2.95 1.73
CA LEU A 76 10.13 3.66 2.68
C LEU A 76 9.43 4.88 3.31
N TRP A 77 8.58 5.59 2.56
CA TRP A 77 7.71 6.64 3.12
C TRP A 77 6.70 6.10 4.14
N ILE A 78 6.12 4.93 3.88
CA ILE A 78 5.23 4.27 4.84
C ILE A 78 6.03 3.82 6.08
N GLU A 79 7.23 3.25 5.92
CA GLU A 79 8.10 2.89 7.04
C GLU A 79 8.42 4.12 7.90
N MET A 80 8.70 5.26 7.26
CA MET A 80 8.93 6.52 7.95
C MET A 80 7.71 6.96 8.78
N LEU A 81 6.49 6.76 8.26
CA LEU A 81 5.25 7.01 9.00
C LEU A 81 5.12 6.07 10.20
N LEU A 82 5.37 4.76 10.02
CA LEU A 82 5.32 3.76 11.09
C LEU A 82 6.38 4.00 12.18
N CYS A 83 7.54 4.53 11.80
CA CYS A 83 8.62 4.93 12.70
C CYS A 83 8.22 6.07 13.66
N LEU A 84 7.13 6.80 13.39
CA LEU A 84 6.63 7.84 14.30
C LEU A 84 6.08 7.26 15.62
N ARG A 85 5.91 5.94 15.73
CA ARG A 85 5.48 5.25 16.96
C ARG A 85 6.43 5.47 18.15
N LEU A 86 7.64 5.95 17.90
CA LEU A 86 8.59 6.31 18.95
C LEU A 86 8.19 7.60 19.70
N PHE A 87 7.31 8.43 19.12
CA PHE A 87 6.74 9.57 19.82
C PHE A 87 5.45 9.15 20.51
N SER A 88 5.38 9.30 21.83
CA SER A 88 4.26 8.79 22.66
C SER A 88 2.88 9.28 22.18
N GLY A 89 2.78 10.52 21.70
CA GLY A 89 1.53 11.07 21.16
C GLY A 89 1.07 10.41 19.85
N ILE A 90 2.00 10.01 18.98
CA ILE A 90 1.69 9.42 17.66
C ILE A 90 1.58 7.89 17.76
N ALA A 91 2.27 7.28 18.73
CA ALA A 91 2.28 5.84 18.98
C ALA A 91 0.87 5.24 19.13
N ILE A 92 0.00 5.92 19.86
CA ILE A 92 -1.37 5.49 20.11
C ILE A 92 -2.17 5.43 18.80
N ASN A 93 -2.02 6.45 17.94
CA ASN A 93 -2.72 6.50 16.66
C ASN A 93 -2.25 5.38 15.71
N ILE A 94 -0.93 5.11 15.67
CA ILE A 94 -0.38 4.01 14.86
C ILE A 94 -0.85 2.65 15.38
N TYR A 95 -0.93 2.48 16.69
CA TYR A 95 -1.47 1.27 17.31
C TYR A 95 -2.95 1.06 16.95
N ILE A 96 -3.78 2.09 17.09
CA ILE A 96 -5.20 2.05 16.70
C ILE A 96 -5.33 1.70 15.21
N PHE A 97 -4.55 2.35 14.34
CA PHE A 97 -4.54 2.06 12.91
C PHE A 97 -4.16 0.61 12.60
N GLY A 98 -3.13 0.07 13.24
CA GLY A 98 -2.72 -1.33 13.08
C GLY A 98 -3.83 -2.31 13.49
N SER A 99 -4.50 -2.05 14.61
CA SER A 99 -5.64 -2.86 15.09
C SER A 99 -6.81 -2.84 14.09
N ILE A 100 -7.14 -1.66 13.54
CA ILE A 100 -8.16 -1.52 12.49
C ILE A 100 -7.76 -2.34 11.26
N LEU A 101 -6.52 -2.21 10.79
CA LEU A 101 -6.06 -2.90 9.59
C LEU A 101 -6.13 -4.42 9.73
N GLU A 102 -5.77 -4.97 10.90
CA GLU A 102 -5.86 -6.41 11.20
C GLU A 102 -7.31 -6.91 11.14
N LYS A 103 -8.27 -6.15 11.68
CA LYS A 103 -9.69 -6.53 11.69
C LYS A 103 -10.38 -6.35 10.34
N VAL A 104 -9.97 -5.37 9.55
CA VAL A 104 -10.60 -5.05 8.26
C VAL A 104 -10.05 -5.92 7.12
N LEU A 105 -8.83 -6.45 7.23
CA LEU A 105 -8.21 -7.32 6.22
C LEU A 105 -9.08 -8.52 5.75
N PRO A 106 -9.71 -9.32 6.63
CA PRO A 106 -10.60 -10.40 6.19
C PRO A 106 -11.84 -9.87 5.43
N PHE A 107 -12.36 -8.70 5.82
CA PHE A 107 -13.46 -8.07 5.10
C PHE A 107 -13.04 -7.60 3.70
N PHE A 108 -11.85 -7.02 3.56
CA PHE A 108 -11.29 -6.67 2.25
C PHE A 108 -11.15 -7.90 1.34
N THR A 109 -10.77 -9.05 1.89
CA THR A 109 -10.67 -10.30 1.11
C THR A 109 -12.05 -10.74 0.59
N PHE A 110 -13.07 -10.68 1.45
CA PHE A 110 -14.45 -10.96 1.04
C PHE A 110 -14.95 -9.98 -0.04
N MET A 111 -14.70 -8.68 0.14
CA MET A 111 -15.05 -7.64 -0.82
C MET A 111 -14.34 -7.87 -2.17
N PHE A 112 -13.05 -8.23 -2.15
CA PHE A 112 -12.27 -8.51 -3.35
C PHE A 112 -12.85 -9.68 -4.16
N VAL A 113 -13.27 -10.76 -3.49
CA VAL A 113 -13.92 -11.89 -4.18
C VAL A 113 -15.21 -11.45 -4.86
N LEU A 114 -16.02 -10.58 -4.23
CA LEU A 114 -17.22 -10.04 -4.85
C LEU A 114 -16.90 -9.15 -6.06
N ILE A 115 -15.90 -8.27 -5.94
CA ILE A 115 -15.44 -7.43 -7.07
C ILE A 115 -14.99 -8.28 -8.25
N VAL A 116 -14.23 -9.34 -8.01
CA VAL A 116 -13.81 -10.28 -9.06
C VAL A 116 -15.02 -10.98 -9.68
N GLY A 117 -16.00 -11.41 -8.89
CA GLY A 117 -17.21 -12.05 -9.39
C GLY A 117 -18.06 -11.14 -10.27
N PHE A 118 -18.31 -9.90 -9.82
CA PHE A 118 -19.04 -8.90 -10.60
C PHE A 118 -18.28 -8.48 -11.85
N GLY A 119 -16.95 -8.27 -11.76
CA GLY A 119 -16.10 -7.92 -12.89
C GLY A 119 -16.05 -9.01 -13.95
N HIS A 120 -15.86 -10.27 -13.55
CA HIS A 120 -15.89 -11.39 -14.47
C HIS A 120 -17.27 -11.54 -15.15
N SER A 121 -18.36 -11.31 -14.42
CA SER A 121 -19.71 -11.32 -14.97
C SER A 121 -19.92 -10.22 -16.02
N MET A 122 -19.40 -9.01 -15.78
CA MET A 122 -19.44 -7.91 -16.74
C MET A 122 -18.58 -8.19 -17.97
N PHE A 123 -17.39 -8.76 -17.79
CA PHE A 123 -16.55 -9.19 -18.90
C PHE A 123 -17.30 -10.16 -19.84
N ILE A 124 -18.02 -11.14 -19.29
CA ILE A 124 -18.84 -12.06 -20.09
C ILE A 124 -19.97 -11.32 -20.81
N LEU A 125 -20.66 -10.41 -20.11
CA LEU A 125 -21.78 -9.65 -20.68
C LEU A 125 -21.35 -8.77 -21.86
N PHE A 126 -20.17 -8.14 -21.75
CA PHE A 126 -19.58 -7.30 -22.78
C PHE A 126 -18.78 -8.07 -23.84
N GLY A 127 -18.53 -9.37 -23.64
CA GLY A 127 -17.79 -10.22 -24.58
C GLY A 127 -18.54 -10.54 -25.88
N PHE A 128 -19.86 -10.30 -25.95
CA PHE A 128 -20.67 -10.53 -27.14
C PHE A 128 -21.60 -9.33 -27.46
N PRO A 129 -21.05 -8.14 -27.72
CA PRO A 129 -21.83 -6.91 -27.80
C PRO A 129 -22.85 -6.92 -28.95
N SER A 130 -22.53 -7.60 -30.06
CA SER A 130 -23.40 -7.74 -31.25
C SER A 130 -24.62 -8.64 -31.04
N ILE A 131 -24.61 -9.51 -30.03
CA ILE A 131 -25.75 -10.39 -29.69
C ILE A 131 -26.71 -9.67 -28.73
N VAL A 132 -26.17 -8.75 -27.92
CA VAL A 132 -26.85 -8.14 -26.77
C VAL A 132 -27.31 -6.70 -27.07
N ASP A 133 -27.09 -6.20 -28.29
CA ASP A 133 -27.38 -4.82 -28.71
C ASP A 133 -26.75 -3.79 -27.74
N LEU A 134 -25.53 -4.10 -27.28
CA LEU A 134 -24.72 -3.22 -26.43
C LEU A 134 -24.02 -2.16 -27.29
N HIS A 135 -24.81 -1.35 -27.99
CA HIS A 135 -24.30 -0.18 -28.67
C HIS A 135 -24.45 1.04 -27.74
N PRO A 136 -23.35 1.74 -27.42
CA PRO A 136 -23.44 3.02 -26.74
C PRO A 136 -24.25 3.98 -27.62
N SER A 137 -25.22 4.68 -27.03
CA SER A 137 -26.01 5.69 -27.74
C SER A 137 -25.05 6.73 -28.33
N ALA A 138 -24.87 6.74 -29.64
CA ALA A 138 -23.86 7.54 -30.33
C ALA A 138 -23.92 9.02 -29.92
N SER A 139 -22.91 9.51 -29.18
CA SER A 139 -22.62 10.94 -29.10
C SER A 139 -21.77 11.32 -30.31
N ASN A 140 -22.48 11.66 -31.39
CA ASN A 140 -21.90 12.39 -32.52
C ASN A 140 -21.15 13.62 -31.98
N LEU A 141 -19.84 13.71 -32.26
CA LEU A 141 -19.08 14.93 -32.65
C LEU A 141 -17.55 14.72 -32.68
N THR A 142 -17.03 13.59 -32.16
CA THR A 142 -15.64 13.14 -32.40
C THR A 142 -15.66 11.62 -32.52
N GLY A 143 -15.29 11.08 -33.69
CA GLY A 143 -15.55 9.69 -34.10
C GLY A 143 -14.77 8.62 -33.34
N GLY A 144 -15.14 8.36 -32.09
CA GLY A 144 -14.75 7.18 -31.33
C GLY A 144 -15.97 6.56 -30.67
N THR A 145 -16.16 5.25 -30.82
CA THR A 145 -17.00 4.46 -29.91
C THR A 145 -16.46 4.66 -28.49
N PRO A 146 -17.28 4.96 -27.47
CA PRO A 146 -16.79 5.05 -26.10
C PRO A 146 -16.13 3.72 -25.71
N ASP A 147 -14.92 3.82 -25.15
CA ASP A 147 -14.11 2.67 -24.78
C ASP A 147 -14.88 1.79 -23.78
N ASN A 148 -14.97 0.49 -24.09
CA ASN A 148 -15.62 -0.48 -23.23
C ASN A 148 -14.79 -0.65 -21.93
N PRO A 149 -15.32 -0.28 -20.75
CA PRO A 149 -14.58 -0.41 -19.50
C PRO A 149 -14.37 -1.87 -19.05
N PHE A 150 -14.99 -2.85 -19.73
CA PHE A 150 -14.93 -4.27 -19.41
C PHE A 150 -14.30 -5.10 -20.53
N ASP A 151 -13.41 -4.51 -21.34
CA ASP A 151 -12.83 -5.15 -22.52
C ASP A 151 -11.91 -6.33 -22.20
N THR A 152 -11.07 -6.21 -21.16
CA THR A 152 -10.21 -7.30 -20.68
C THR A 152 -10.63 -7.78 -19.29
N PRO A 153 -10.28 -9.01 -18.88
CA PRO A 153 -10.60 -9.51 -17.54
C PRO A 153 -10.06 -8.63 -16.41
N LEU A 154 -8.87 -8.05 -16.57
CA LEU A 154 -8.27 -7.18 -15.57
C LEU A 154 -8.94 -5.80 -15.56
N ASP A 155 -9.24 -5.23 -16.73
CA ASP A 155 -9.97 -3.97 -16.84
C ASP A 155 -11.36 -4.11 -16.25
N ALA A 156 -12.02 -5.25 -16.44
CA ALA A 156 -13.34 -5.49 -15.88
C ALA A 156 -13.33 -5.56 -14.35
N ILE A 157 -12.29 -6.16 -13.76
CA ILE A 157 -12.08 -6.17 -12.30
C ILE A 157 -11.79 -4.75 -11.80
N LEU A 158 -10.92 -4.01 -12.48
CA LEU A 158 -10.54 -2.64 -12.09
C LEU A 158 -11.73 -1.67 -12.21
N SER A 159 -12.50 -1.80 -13.27
CA SER A 159 -13.75 -1.08 -13.48
C SER A 159 -14.77 -1.40 -12.38
N THR A 160 -14.91 -2.67 -12.01
CA THR A 160 -15.81 -3.07 -10.91
C THR A 160 -15.32 -2.58 -9.54
N TYR A 161 -14.01 -2.47 -9.32
CA TYR A 161 -13.49 -1.78 -8.14
C TYR A 161 -13.89 -0.30 -8.12
N ASN A 162 -13.84 0.36 -9.28
CA ASN A 162 -14.25 1.76 -9.47
C ASN A 162 -15.74 1.94 -9.79
N TRP A 163 -16.58 0.97 -9.40
CA TRP A 163 -17.99 0.88 -9.80
C TRP A 163 -18.80 2.17 -9.61
N SER A 164 -18.57 2.89 -8.50
CA SER A 164 -19.29 4.13 -8.17
C SER A 164 -19.07 5.27 -9.17
N THR A 165 -18.04 5.18 -10.02
CA THR A 165 -17.65 6.22 -10.98
C THR A 165 -18.04 5.89 -12.42
N ILE A 166 -18.48 4.65 -12.69
CA ILE A 166 -18.79 4.20 -14.05
C ILE A 166 -20.19 4.65 -14.45
N ASN A 167 -20.29 5.28 -15.62
CA ASN A 167 -21.57 5.58 -16.24
C ASN A 167 -21.98 4.44 -17.20
N LEU A 168 -22.95 3.63 -16.77
CA LEU A 168 -23.60 2.63 -17.62
C LEU A 168 -24.98 3.07 -18.14
N GLY A 169 -25.35 4.34 -17.92
CA GLY A 169 -26.64 4.89 -18.31
C GLY A 169 -26.86 4.98 -19.83
N ASP A 170 -25.77 5.11 -20.59
CA ASP A 170 -25.79 5.34 -22.04
C ASP A 170 -26.11 4.07 -22.85
N TYR A 171 -26.10 2.91 -22.19
CA TYR A 171 -26.42 1.62 -22.77
C TYR A 171 -27.94 1.36 -22.70
N ASN A 172 -28.52 0.99 -23.84
CA ASN A 172 -29.96 0.70 -23.96
C ASN A 172 -30.32 -0.77 -23.68
N TYR A 173 -29.58 -1.43 -22.78
CA TYR A 173 -29.82 -2.82 -22.41
C TYR A 173 -30.40 -2.94 -21.00
N TRP A 174 -31.67 -3.34 -20.88
CA TRP A 174 -32.36 -3.45 -19.58
C TRP A 174 -31.68 -4.40 -18.58
N PRO A 175 -31.26 -5.62 -18.96
CA PRO A 175 -30.60 -6.52 -18.01
C PRO A 175 -29.28 -5.95 -17.48
N LEU A 176 -28.54 -5.16 -18.27
CA LEU A 176 -27.38 -4.41 -17.77
C LEU A 176 -27.78 -3.40 -16.70
N LYS A 177 -28.86 -2.64 -16.90
CA LYS A 177 -29.36 -1.68 -15.90
C LYS A 177 -29.76 -2.36 -14.60
N LEU A 178 -30.43 -3.51 -14.68
CA LEU A 178 -30.81 -4.31 -13.52
C LEU A 178 -29.58 -4.88 -12.79
N PHE A 179 -28.64 -5.45 -13.54
CA PHE A 179 -27.38 -5.95 -12.97
C PHE A 179 -26.61 -4.83 -12.29
N ALA A 180 -26.51 -3.66 -12.95
CA ALA A 180 -25.82 -2.50 -12.42
C ALA A 180 -26.48 -1.96 -11.15
N PHE A 181 -27.81 -1.97 -11.08
CA PHE A 181 -28.56 -1.61 -9.88
C PHE A 181 -28.25 -2.56 -8.70
N ILE A 182 -28.25 -3.88 -8.96
CA ILE A 182 -27.92 -4.89 -7.94
C ILE A 182 -26.47 -4.73 -7.46
N ALA A 183 -25.52 -4.55 -8.39
CA ALA A 183 -24.11 -4.33 -8.07
C ALA A 183 -23.91 -3.06 -7.23
N SER A 184 -24.61 -1.95 -7.57
CA SER A 184 -24.58 -0.71 -6.77
C SER A 184 -25.11 -0.92 -5.35
N ILE A 185 -26.21 -1.66 -5.17
CA ILE A 185 -26.73 -1.97 -3.83
C ILE A 185 -25.71 -2.79 -3.04
N ILE A 186 -25.15 -3.85 -3.64
CA ILE A 186 -24.26 -4.75 -2.92
C ILE A 186 -22.91 -4.08 -2.65
N LEU A 187 -22.19 -3.67 -3.71
CA LEU A 187 -20.82 -3.15 -3.60
C LEU A 187 -20.76 -1.76 -2.94
N VAL A 188 -21.61 -0.83 -3.39
CA VAL A 188 -21.53 0.56 -2.94
C VAL A 188 -22.35 0.77 -1.67
N LEU A 189 -23.60 0.30 -1.61
CA LEU A 189 -24.45 0.58 -0.46
C LEU A 189 -24.18 -0.39 0.70
N ILE A 190 -24.10 -1.69 0.49
CA ILE A 190 -23.94 -2.66 1.59
C ILE A 190 -22.48 -2.77 2.02
N LEU A 191 -21.56 -3.13 1.12
CA LEU A 191 -20.18 -3.41 1.52
C LEU A 191 -19.46 -2.16 2.04
N LEU A 192 -19.67 -0.99 1.42
CA LEU A 192 -19.05 0.25 1.91
C LEU A 192 -19.62 0.68 3.26
N ASN A 193 -20.94 0.56 3.49
CA ASN A 193 -21.49 0.89 4.81
C ASN A 193 -21.04 -0.10 5.88
N MET A 194 -20.87 -1.38 5.51
CA MET A 194 -20.38 -2.41 6.42
C MET A 194 -18.91 -2.21 6.78
N ILE A 195 -18.04 -1.83 5.84
CA ILE A 195 -16.63 -1.54 6.16
C ILE A 195 -16.49 -0.31 7.06
N ILE A 196 -17.30 0.73 6.82
CA ILE A 196 -17.33 1.92 7.67
C ILE A 196 -17.80 1.56 9.09
N ALA A 197 -18.86 0.76 9.22
CA ALA A 197 -19.35 0.30 10.52
C ALA A 197 -18.30 -0.55 11.25
N LEU A 198 -17.65 -1.48 10.56
CA LEU A 198 -16.58 -2.32 11.11
C LEU A 198 -15.37 -1.49 11.57
N MET A 199 -14.94 -0.52 10.75
CA MET A 199 -13.86 0.40 11.10
C MET A 199 -14.22 1.25 12.32
N ASN A 200 -15.46 1.75 12.39
CA ASN A 200 -15.92 2.57 13.51
C ASN A 200 -15.98 1.77 14.83
N ASP A 201 -16.51 0.55 14.78
CA ASP A 201 -16.53 -0.35 15.94
C ASP A 201 -15.11 -0.70 16.40
N THR A 202 -14.24 -1.10 15.48
CA THR A 202 -12.84 -1.44 15.79
C THR A 202 -12.07 -0.23 16.32
N PHE A 203 -12.31 0.96 15.79
CA PHE A 203 -11.70 2.20 16.29
C PHE A 203 -12.11 2.50 17.73
N ASN A 204 -13.40 2.36 18.06
CA ASN A 204 -13.89 2.58 19.41
C ASN A 204 -13.31 1.55 20.39
N ASN A 205 -13.32 0.27 20.03
CA ASN A 205 -12.71 -0.80 20.82
C ASN A 205 -11.20 -0.53 21.04
N ALA A 206 -10.45 -0.20 19.99
CA ALA A 206 -9.02 0.09 20.08
C ALA A 206 -8.72 1.37 20.89
N LYS A 207 -9.65 2.34 20.92
CA LYS A 207 -9.53 3.56 21.73
C LYS A 207 -9.84 3.30 23.20
N GLU A 208 -10.79 2.42 23.51
CA GLU A 208 -11.09 1.99 24.88
C GLU A 208 -9.97 1.13 25.47
N ASP A 209 -9.50 0.15 24.70
CA ASP A 209 -8.30 -0.65 25.02
C ASP A 209 -7.07 0.24 25.12
N GLY A 210 -6.96 1.24 24.23
CA GLY A 210 -5.92 2.26 24.25
C GLY A 210 -6.00 3.19 25.45
N LYS A 211 -7.13 3.30 26.17
CA LYS A 211 -7.30 4.11 27.39
C LYS A 211 -6.78 3.38 28.63
N PHE A 212 -7.04 2.08 28.74
CA PHE A 212 -6.39 1.20 29.74
C PHE A 212 -4.91 0.99 29.40
N GLY A 213 -4.62 0.83 28.10
CA GLY A 213 -3.31 0.83 27.52
C GLY A 213 -2.58 2.17 27.66
N LEU A 214 -3.26 3.32 27.83
CA LEU A 214 -2.64 4.63 28.10
C LEU A 214 -2.12 4.72 29.53
N LEU A 215 -2.80 4.08 30.49
CA LEU A 215 -2.32 3.98 31.86
C LEU A 215 -1.14 3.01 31.94
N GLY A 216 -1.23 1.89 31.22
CA GLY A 216 -0.11 0.97 30.99
C GLY A 216 1.05 1.64 30.26
N LEU A 217 0.80 2.36 29.17
CA LEU A 217 1.77 3.11 28.36
C LEU A 217 2.29 4.35 29.06
N LYS A 218 1.57 4.99 29.99
CA LYS A 218 2.14 6.06 30.82
C LYS A 218 3.11 5.49 31.84
N LEU A 219 2.79 4.33 32.43
CA LEU A 219 3.67 3.63 33.34
C LEU A 219 4.88 3.07 32.59
N ASP A 220 4.65 2.43 31.44
CA ASP A 220 5.67 1.91 30.55
C ASP A 220 6.45 3.04 29.90
N CYS A 221 5.87 4.19 29.51
CA CYS A 221 6.63 5.34 29.03
C CYS A 221 7.47 5.99 30.13
N LEU A 222 7.09 5.90 31.40
CA LEU A 222 7.89 6.42 32.52
C LEU A 222 9.05 5.44 32.87
N ILE A 223 8.80 4.14 32.75
CA ILE A 223 9.82 3.07 32.81
C ILE A 223 10.73 3.09 31.56
N ILE A 224 10.16 3.38 30.40
CA ILE A 224 10.83 3.53 29.12
C ILE A 224 11.60 4.83 29.15
N GLU A 225 11.12 5.99 29.59
CA GLU A 225 11.91 7.23 29.71
C GLU A 225 13.16 7.03 30.57
N SER A 226 13.08 6.27 31.66
CA SER A 226 14.24 5.89 32.47
C SER A 226 15.17 4.87 31.79
N PHE A 227 14.65 3.96 30.95
CA PHE A 227 15.44 3.01 30.14
C PHE A 227 15.94 3.59 28.79
N VAL A 228 15.25 4.60 28.28
CA VAL A 228 15.39 5.27 26.99
C VAL A 228 16.27 6.49 27.14
N ALA A 229 16.45 7.08 28.32
CA ALA A 229 17.60 7.94 28.59
C ALA A 229 18.94 7.24 28.27
N LEU A 230 19.04 5.91 28.45
CA LEU A 230 20.22 5.11 28.12
C LEU A 230 20.27 4.65 26.64
N LYS A 231 19.10 4.45 26.00
CA LYS A 231 18.95 3.95 24.61
C LYS A 231 18.77 5.05 23.55
N ASN A 232 18.36 6.26 23.96
CA ASN A 232 18.04 7.39 23.09
C ASN A 232 19.26 7.92 22.34
N MET A 233 20.44 7.94 22.97
CA MET A 233 21.66 8.40 22.28
C MET A 233 21.98 7.55 21.04
N PHE A 234 21.58 6.28 21.02
CA PHE A 234 21.77 5.35 19.91
C PHE A 234 20.63 5.38 18.88
N ILE A 235 19.36 5.40 19.31
CA ILE A 235 18.20 5.40 18.40
C ILE A 235 17.99 6.75 17.72
N LEU A 236 18.32 7.87 18.38
CA LEU A 236 18.22 9.21 17.78
C LEU A 236 19.26 9.39 16.66
N ASN A 237 20.49 8.90 16.86
CA ASN A 237 21.53 8.86 15.83
C ASN A 237 21.13 7.97 14.64
N TYR A 238 20.50 6.83 14.95
CA TYR A 238 19.97 5.89 13.97
C TYR A 238 18.86 6.52 13.09
N LYS A 239 17.98 7.33 13.69
CA LYS A 239 16.88 8.02 13.01
C LYS A 239 17.28 9.26 12.22
N VAL A 240 18.16 10.11 12.76
CA VAL A 240 18.76 11.24 12.02
C VAL A 240 19.48 10.73 10.79
N PHE A 241 20.05 9.53 10.87
CA PHE A 241 20.72 8.86 9.78
C PHE A 241 19.75 8.31 8.71
N ILE A 242 18.62 7.67 9.08
CA ILE A 242 17.56 7.29 8.12
C ILE A 242 17.00 8.52 7.38
N LEU A 243 16.69 9.60 8.11
CA LEU A 243 16.25 10.86 7.51
C LEU A 243 17.30 11.45 6.54
N LYS A 244 18.59 11.35 6.87
CA LYS A 244 19.69 11.71 5.98
C LYS A 244 19.81 10.77 4.77
N ARG A 245 19.56 9.47 4.95
CA ARG A 245 19.55 8.43 3.91
C ARG A 245 18.45 8.68 2.89
N GLU A 246 17.24 9.02 3.34
CA GLU A 246 16.08 9.35 2.51
C GLU A 246 16.26 10.66 1.73
N MET A 247 16.71 11.73 2.41
CA MET A 247 17.07 12.98 1.74
C MET A 247 18.18 12.76 0.69
N PHE A 248 19.10 11.84 0.95
CA PHE A 248 20.14 11.47 0.01
C PHE A 248 19.62 10.64 -1.16
N PHE A 249 18.76 9.64 -0.91
CA PHE A 249 18.12 8.83 -1.95
C PHE A 249 17.31 9.72 -2.91
N ASN A 250 16.47 10.61 -2.37
CA ASN A 250 15.72 11.59 -3.17
C ASN A 250 16.62 12.57 -3.93
N LYS A 251 17.74 13.01 -3.34
CA LYS A 251 18.71 13.90 -4.00
C LYS A 251 19.51 13.19 -5.10
N LEU A 252 19.80 11.90 -4.95
CA LEU A 252 20.44 11.07 -5.98
C LEU A 252 19.47 10.79 -7.13
N LEU A 253 18.21 10.51 -6.80
CA LEU A 253 17.12 10.29 -7.75
C LEU A 253 16.90 11.56 -8.60
N MET A 254 16.75 12.73 -7.98
CA MET A 254 16.58 14.00 -8.71
C MET A 254 17.81 14.45 -9.51
N ARG A 255 19.03 14.06 -9.11
CA ARG A 255 20.26 14.44 -9.82
C ARG A 255 20.59 13.54 -11.01
N ASN A 256 20.08 12.31 -11.00
CA ASN A 256 20.32 11.33 -12.06
C ASN A 256 19.11 11.13 -12.98
N LEU A 257 17.87 11.43 -12.56
CA LEU A 257 16.68 11.42 -13.43
C LEU A 257 16.88 12.17 -14.76
N PRO A 258 17.49 13.39 -14.79
CA PRO A 258 17.70 14.13 -16.03
C PRO A 258 18.74 13.50 -16.98
N ARG A 259 19.53 12.53 -16.49
CA ARG A 259 20.48 11.73 -17.27
C ARG A 259 19.87 10.40 -17.75
N PHE A 260 18.81 9.92 -17.10
CA PHE A 260 18.05 8.74 -17.53
C PHE A 260 16.98 9.07 -18.58
N ILE A 261 16.52 10.33 -18.69
CA ILE A 261 15.49 10.76 -19.65
C ILE A 261 16.10 11.30 -20.96
N ARG A 262 17.44 11.50 -21.01
CA ARG A 262 18.09 12.27 -22.09
C ARG A 262 19.04 11.47 -22.98
N ASP A 263 19.19 10.18 -22.74
CA ASP A 263 20.00 9.27 -23.56
C ASP A 263 19.14 8.11 -24.06
#